data_AF-X0IQI2-F1
#
_entry.id   AF-X0IQI2-F1
#
_cell.length_a   1.000
_cell.length_b   1.000
_cell.length_c   1.000
_cell.angle_alpha   90.00
_cell.angle_beta   90.00
_cell.angle_gamma   90.00
#
_symmetry.space_group_name_H-M   'P 1'
#
loop_
_entity.id
_entity.type
_entity.pdbx_description
1 polymer ?
#
loop_
_entity_poly.entity_id
_entity_poly.type
_entity_poly.pdbx_seq_one_letter_code
_entity_poly.pdbx_strand_id
1 'polypeptide(L)'
;MPSIVQHALAGEAIVNGAFSIACILFPGRLLSPLVASESVPNSTSAVFKFFGAVTLGMSAPMVLSIADSRDAAAKRKLTYASCSVIESALVSIVLWQTTQPEASGFTFNGLISLLGSLVPALVWHLYVLLSKPHWFTPESAYSAEGEEEEAEQSESKSPSNAFLSITDKCVRVGDQPFVVVASQYHLRNWYRESKLLGDWIIGATQNGQGGP
;
A
#
# COMPACT_ATOMS: atom_id res chain seq x y z
N MET A 1 -2.10 12.03 12.65
CA MET A 1 -0.63 11.94 12.84
C MET A 1 -0.10 10.90 11.87
N PRO A 2 1.13 10.98 11.35
CA PRO A 2 1.56 10.01 10.35
C PRO A 2 1.69 8.62 10.97
N SER A 3 1.12 7.60 10.33
CA SER A 3 1.15 6.22 10.78
C SER A 3 2.58 5.66 10.76
N ILE A 4 2.79 4.55 11.49
CA ILE A 4 4.08 3.87 11.57
C ILE A 4 4.62 3.52 10.17
N VAL A 5 3.74 3.12 9.25
CA VAL A 5 4.12 2.77 7.87
C VAL A 5 4.52 3.99 7.05
N GLN A 6 3.94 5.17 7.28
CA GLN A 6 4.37 6.38 6.58
C GLN A 6 5.79 6.78 6.97
N HIS A 7 6.14 6.65 8.25
CA HIS A 7 7.51 6.89 8.73
C HIS A 7 8.49 5.85 8.20
N ALA A 8 8.10 4.56 8.20
CA ALA A 8 8.92 3.49 7.63
C ALA A 8 9.19 3.70 6.14
N LEU A 9 8.14 3.99 5.35
CA LEU A 9 8.25 4.30 3.92
C LEU A 9 9.14 5.52 3.65
N ALA A 10 9.01 6.57 4.46
CA ALA A 10 9.87 7.75 4.34
C ALA A 10 11.33 7.40 4.59
N GLY A 11 11.61 6.62 5.64
CA GLY A 11 12.96 6.14 5.96
C GLY A 11 13.54 5.25 4.86
N GLU A 12 12.77 4.26 4.40
CA GLU A 12 13.14 3.36 3.30
C GLU A 12 13.42 4.14 2.01
N ALA A 13 12.58 5.10 1.64
CA ALA A 13 12.78 5.92 0.45
C ALA A 13 14.09 6.72 0.51
N ILE A 14 14.44 7.26 1.68
CA ILE A 14 15.70 7.99 1.89
C ILE A 14 16.89 7.04 1.77
N VAL A 15 16.85 5.89 2.45
CA VAL A 15 17.94 4.91 2.42
C VAL A 15 18.12 4.37 1.00
N ASN A 16 17.05 3.98 0.33
CA ASN A 16 17.06 3.49 -1.04
C ASN A 16 17.58 4.55 -2.01
N GLY A 17 17.13 5.81 -1.87
CA GLY A 17 17.60 6.91 -2.70
C GLY A 17 19.10 7.17 -2.53
N ALA A 18 19.57 7.27 -1.29
CA ALA A 18 20.99 7.49 -0.98
C ALA A 18 21.87 6.33 -1.49
N PHE A 19 21.46 5.08 -1.22
CA PHE A 19 22.17 3.90 -1.70
C PHE A 19 22.20 3.82 -3.22
N SER A 20 21.08 4.08 -3.88
CA SER A 20 20.97 4.08 -5.34
C SER A 20 21.89 5.11 -6.01
N ILE A 21 21.93 6.34 -5.46
CA ILE A 21 22.85 7.38 -5.93
C ILE A 21 24.30 6.92 -5.74
N ALA A 22 24.63 6.28 -4.62
CA ALA A 22 25.96 5.73 -4.39
C ALA A 22 26.32 4.60 -5.38
N CYS A 23 25.38 3.71 -5.71
CA CYS A 23 25.57 2.69 -6.75
C CYS A 23 25.88 3.30 -8.13
N ILE A 24 25.20 4.39 -8.49
CA ILE A 24 25.38 5.06 -9.78
C ILE A 24 26.74 5.77 -9.86
N LEU A 25 27.08 6.53 -8.82
CA LEU A 25 28.26 7.41 -8.81
C LEU A 25 29.55 6.68 -8.42
N PHE A 26 29.49 5.69 -7.54
CA PHE A 26 30.66 5.04 -6.94
C PHE A 26 30.61 3.50 -7.01
N PRO A 27 30.28 2.87 -8.15
CA PRO A 27 30.11 1.42 -8.23
C PRO A 27 31.38 0.66 -7.86
N GLY A 28 32.56 1.15 -8.26
CA GLY A 28 33.84 0.49 -7.97
C GLY A 28 34.12 0.38 -6.47
N ARG A 29 33.79 1.40 -5.68
CA ARG A 29 34.00 1.39 -4.23
C ARG A 29 33.10 0.37 -3.53
N LEU A 30 31.86 0.23 -4.00
CA LEU A 30 30.88 -0.69 -3.42
C LEU A 30 31.09 -2.13 -3.89
N LEU A 31 31.53 -2.33 -5.13
CA LEU A 31 31.75 -3.66 -5.72
C LEU A 31 33.12 -4.26 -5.42
N SER A 32 34.15 -3.44 -5.18
CA SER A 32 35.51 -3.93 -4.93
C SER A 32 35.62 -4.99 -3.82
N PRO A 33 34.89 -4.92 -2.68
CA PRO A 33 34.93 -5.98 -1.68
C PRO A 33 34.09 -7.22 -2.05
N LEU A 34 33.21 -7.10 -3.05
CA LEU A 34 32.25 -8.15 -3.42
C LEU A 34 32.77 -9.03 -4.55
N VAL A 35 33.48 -8.45 -5.51
CA VAL A 35 33.93 -9.12 -6.74
C VAL A 35 35.20 -9.94 -6.48
N ALA A 36 35.33 -11.11 -7.10
CA ALA A 36 36.48 -12.00 -6.92
C ALA A 36 37.71 -11.62 -7.75
N SER A 37 37.56 -10.78 -8.78
CA SER A 37 38.66 -10.30 -9.62
C SER A 37 39.44 -9.15 -8.98
N GLU A 38 40.71 -9.01 -9.37
CA GLU A 38 41.63 -7.97 -8.90
C GLU A 38 41.12 -6.53 -9.14
N SER A 39 40.31 -6.34 -10.19
CA SER A 39 39.61 -5.08 -10.47
C SER A 39 38.15 -5.35 -10.83
N VAL A 40 37.28 -4.38 -10.57
CA VAL A 40 35.85 -4.49 -10.88
C VAL A 40 35.64 -4.43 -12.40
N PRO A 41 35.07 -5.46 -13.04
CA PRO A 41 34.83 -5.46 -14.48
C PRO A 41 33.87 -4.34 -14.90
N ASN A 42 34.10 -3.77 -16.08
CA ASN A 42 33.26 -2.69 -16.63
C ASN A 42 31.80 -3.11 -16.80
N SER A 43 31.55 -4.36 -17.21
CA SER A 43 30.20 -4.93 -17.33
C SER A 43 29.50 -5.00 -15.97
N THR A 44 30.18 -5.48 -14.93
CA THR A 44 29.65 -5.54 -13.56
C THR A 44 29.33 -4.14 -13.03
N SER A 45 30.24 -3.19 -13.25
CA SER A 45 30.02 -1.78 -12.91
C SER A 45 28.80 -1.20 -13.63
N ALA A 46 28.64 -1.46 -14.93
CA ALA A 46 27.50 -1.00 -15.71
C ALA A 46 26.17 -1.59 -15.18
N VAL A 47 26.11 -2.90 -14.95
CA VAL A 47 24.92 -3.57 -14.40
C VAL A 47 24.59 -3.04 -13.00
N PHE A 48 25.58 -2.77 -12.16
CA PHE A 48 25.36 -2.22 -10.82
C PHE A 48 24.83 -0.78 -10.85
N LYS A 49 25.26 0.03 -11.82
CA LYS A 49 24.65 1.36 -12.08
C LYS A 49 23.21 1.24 -12.54
N PHE A 50 22.91 0.28 -13.44
CA PHE A 50 21.53 0.01 -13.87
C PHE A 50 20.65 -0.41 -12.69
N PHE A 51 21.15 -1.28 -11.82
CA PHE A 51 20.47 -1.65 -10.58
C PHE A 51 20.20 -0.42 -9.70
N GLY A 52 21.19 0.44 -9.49
CA GLY A 52 20.99 1.70 -8.77
C GLY A 52 19.92 2.60 -9.40
N ALA A 53 19.91 2.74 -10.73
CA ALA A 53 18.92 3.55 -11.44
C ALA A 53 17.48 3.00 -11.28
N VAL A 54 17.32 1.67 -11.38
CA VAL A 54 16.02 1.02 -11.17
C VAL A 54 15.54 1.21 -9.73
N THR A 55 16.42 0.99 -8.74
CA THR A 55 16.10 1.17 -7.32
C THR A 55 15.74 2.62 -6.98
N LEU A 56 16.41 3.59 -7.59
CA LEU A 56 16.05 5.01 -7.45
C LEU A 56 14.65 5.29 -8.01
N GLY A 57 14.31 4.68 -9.15
CA GLY A 57 12.96 4.75 -9.73
C GLY A 57 11.89 4.18 -8.80
N MET A 58 12.19 3.11 -8.07
CA MET A 58 11.28 2.53 -7.07
C MET A 58 11.11 3.38 -5.81
N SER A 59 12.04 4.30 -5.52
CA SER A 59 11.86 5.26 -4.43
C SER A 59 10.74 6.27 -4.71
N ALA A 60 10.42 6.56 -5.98
CA ALA A 60 9.34 7.47 -6.34
C ALA A 60 7.94 7.00 -5.86
N PRO A 61 7.47 5.76 -6.16
CA PRO A 61 6.21 5.27 -5.62
C PRO A 61 6.21 5.16 -4.09
N MET A 62 7.36 4.90 -3.44
CA MET A 62 7.46 4.94 -1.98
C MET A 62 7.15 6.35 -1.44
N VAL A 63 7.76 7.39 -2.01
CA VAL A 63 7.51 8.79 -1.61
C VAL A 63 6.05 9.19 -1.86
N LEU A 64 5.50 8.83 -3.03
CA LEU A 64 4.11 9.13 -3.37
C LEU A 64 3.08 8.41 -2.48
N SER A 65 3.51 7.34 -1.80
CA SER A 65 2.67 6.56 -0.90
C SER A 65 2.69 7.10 0.55
N ILE A 66 3.50 8.12 0.86
CA ILE A 66 3.61 8.70 2.20
C ILE A 66 2.38 9.52 2.57
N ALA A 67 1.76 10.24 1.62
CA ALA A 67 0.63 11.14 1.90
C ALA A 67 -0.53 10.42 2.61
N ASP A 68 -1.25 11.11 3.50
CA ASP A 68 -2.41 10.54 4.18
C ASP A 68 -3.68 10.70 3.33
N SER A 69 -3.89 9.76 2.40
CA SER A 69 -5.06 9.72 1.54
C SER A 69 -5.43 8.28 1.18
N ARG A 70 -6.69 8.06 0.76
CA ARG A 70 -7.18 6.75 0.29
C ARG A 70 -6.37 6.24 -0.92
N ASP A 71 -6.00 7.14 -1.83
CA ASP A 71 -5.20 6.79 -3.01
C ASP A 71 -3.77 6.40 -2.64
N ALA A 72 -3.14 7.12 -1.70
CA ALA A 72 -1.82 6.78 -1.21
C ALA A 72 -1.82 5.45 -0.44
N ALA A 73 -2.85 5.21 0.39
CA ALA A 73 -3.06 3.94 1.09
C ALA A 73 -3.10 2.72 0.14
N ALA A 74 -3.84 2.81 -0.97
CA ALA A 74 -3.87 1.76 -1.98
C ALA A 74 -2.49 1.53 -2.62
N LYS A 75 -1.74 2.61 -2.89
CA LYS A 75 -0.38 2.55 -3.46
C LYS A 75 0.65 1.94 -2.50
N ARG A 76 0.51 2.10 -1.18
CA ARG A 76 1.40 1.48 -0.18
C ARG A 76 1.38 -0.04 -0.33
N LYS A 77 0.19 -0.64 -0.39
CA LYS A 77 0.06 -2.10 -0.52
C LYS A 77 0.69 -2.60 -1.82
N LEU A 78 0.46 -1.90 -2.93
CA LEU A 78 1.07 -2.25 -4.22
C LEU A 78 2.59 -2.11 -4.18
N THR A 79 3.10 -1.03 -3.58
CA THR A 79 4.55 -0.78 -3.41
C THR A 79 5.20 -1.91 -2.63
N TYR A 80 4.70 -2.23 -1.44
CA TYR A 80 5.24 -3.32 -0.60
C TYR A 80 5.20 -4.67 -1.32
N ALA A 81 4.10 -4.99 -2.02
CA ALA A 81 3.99 -6.23 -2.78
C ALA A 81 5.04 -6.30 -3.91
N SER A 82 5.24 -5.20 -4.66
CA SER A 82 6.23 -5.14 -5.72
C SER A 82 7.67 -5.29 -5.18
N CYS A 83 7.99 -4.65 -4.05
CA CYS A 83 9.28 -4.81 -3.39
C CYS A 83 9.52 -6.27 -3.00
N SER A 84 8.54 -6.92 -2.35
CA SER A 84 8.67 -8.32 -1.95
C SER A 84 8.91 -9.26 -3.14
N VAL A 85 8.25 -9.03 -4.27
CA VAL A 85 8.46 -9.84 -5.49
C VAL A 85 9.88 -9.67 -6.03
N ILE A 86 10.34 -8.42 -6.16
CA ILE A 86 11.67 -8.09 -6.69
C ILE A 86 12.76 -8.64 -5.78
N GLU A 87 12.64 -8.43 -4.47
CA GLU A 87 13.61 -8.91 -3.49
C GLU A 87 13.64 -10.43 -3.41
N SER A 88 12.49 -11.11 -3.52
CA SER A 88 12.44 -12.57 -3.58
C SER A 88 13.20 -13.10 -4.81
N ALA A 89 13.04 -12.46 -5.96
CA ALA A 89 13.78 -12.80 -7.17
C ALA A 89 15.29 -12.58 -6.98
N LEU A 90 15.70 -11.45 -6.41
CA LEU A 90 17.11 -11.14 -6.13
C LEU A 90 17.73 -12.14 -5.15
N VAL A 91 17.06 -12.44 -4.03
CA VAL A 91 17.51 -13.43 -3.05
C VAL A 91 17.66 -14.81 -3.71
N SER A 92 16.71 -15.20 -4.56
CA SER A 92 16.77 -16.48 -5.28
C SER A 92 17.99 -16.55 -6.21
N ILE A 93 18.29 -15.47 -6.94
CA ILE A 93 19.46 -15.39 -7.82
C ILE A 93 20.76 -15.46 -7.01
N VAL A 94 20.86 -14.74 -5.90
CA VAL A 94 22.08 -14.75 -5.07
C VAL A 94 22.27 -16.13 -4.42
N LEU A 95 21.20 -16.75 -3.92
CA LEU A 95 21.26 -18.13 -3.42
C LEU A 95 21.66 -19.13 -4.51
N TRP A 96 21.17 -18.96 -5.73
CA TRP A 96 21.62 -19.77 -6.85
C TRP A 96 23.12 -19.59 -7.12
N GLN A 97 23.63 -18.36 -7.07
CA GLN A 97 25.06 -18.06 -7.26
C GLN A 97 25.95 -18.68 -6.16
N THR A 98 25.45 -18.87 -4.93
CA THR A 98 26.24 -19.57 -3.89
C THR A 98 26.48 -21.04 -4.22
N THR A 99 25.62 -21.66 -5.04
CA THR A 99 25.81 -23.03 -5.54
C THR A 99 26.82 -23.12 -6.69
N GLN A 100 27.18 -21.99 -7.31
CA GLN A 100 28.09 -21.89 -8.45
C GLN A 100 29.25 -20.90 -8.19
N PRO A 101 30.11 -21.18 -7.19
CA PRO A 101 31.14 -20.22 -6.76
C PRO A 101 32.10 -19.83 -7.90
N GLU A 102 32.52 -20.80 -8.72
CA GLU A 102 33.47 -20.60 -9.83
C GLU A 102 32.92 -19.75 -10.99
N ALA A 103 31.59 -19.71 -11.17
CA ALA A 103 30.94 -19.02 -12.28
C ALA A 103 30.29 -17.69 -11.86
N SER A 104 30.19 -17.42 -10.56
CA SER A 104 29.47 -16.25 -10.04
C SER A 104 30.18 -14.92 -10.32
N GLY A 105 31.52 -14.92 -10.37
CA GLY A 105 32.33 -13.70 -10.41
C GLY A 105 32.36 -12.92 -9.09
N PHE A 106 31.71 -13.40 -8.03
CA PHE A 106 31.68 -12.82 -6.69
C PHE A 106 32.44 -13.68 -5.69
N THR A 107 33.00 -13.04 -4.67
CA THR A 107 33.54 -13.78 -3.52
C THR A 107 32.39 -14.38 -2.70
N PHE A 108 32.64 -15.51 -2.02
CA PHE A 108 31.64 -16.10 -1.13
C PHE A 108 31.18 -15.11 -0.05
N ASN A 109 32.12 -14.40 0.58
CA ASN A 109 31.81 -13.35 1.57
C ASN A 109 31.00 -12.20 0.95
N GLY A 110 31.26 -11.86 -0.31
CA GLY A 110 30.48 -10.89 -1.07
C GLY A 110 29.03 -11.35 -1.27
N LEU A 111 28.82 -12.62 -1.65
CA LEU A 111 27.47 -13.20 -1.78
C LEU A 111 26.72 -13.23 -0.44
N ILE A 112 27.40 -13.61 0.65
CA ILE A 112 26.82 -13.55 1.99
C ILE A 112 26.49 -12.11 2.40
N SER A 113 27.34 -11.15 2.06
CA SER A 113 27.08 -9.73 2.30
C SER A 113 25.86 -9.22 1.52
N LEU A 114 25.71 -9.63 0.25
CA LEU A 114 24.53 -9.33 -0.56
C LEU A 114 23.26 -9.93 0.05
N LEU A 115 23.28 -11.21 0.46
CA LEU A 115 22.15 -11.82 1.17
C LEU A 115 21.83 -11.09 2.47
N GLY A 116 22.85 -10.71 3.24
CA GLY A 116 22.71 -9.93 4.46
C GLY A 116 22.05 -8.56 4.25
N SER A 117 22.16 -7.99 3.04
CA SER A 117 21.48 -6.74 2.69
C SER A 117 20.04 -6.96 2.18
N LEU A 118 19.80 -8.00 1.39
CA LEU A 118 18.51 -8.25 0.73
C LEU A 118 17.48 -8.92 1.64
N VAL A 119 17.92 -9.89 2.45
CA VAL A 119 17.03 -10.70 3.28
C VAL A 119 16.30 -9.85 4.34
N PRO A 120 16.96 -8.92 5.08
CA PRO A 120 16.24 -8.07 6.03
C PRO A 120 15.16 -7.21 5.38
N ALA A 121 15.43 -6.66 4.19
CA ALA A 121 14.44 -5.88 3.44
C ALA A 121 13.24 -6.75 3.03
N LEU A 122 13.50 -7.94 2.49
CA LEU A 122 12.45 -8.89 2.13
C LEU A 122 11.60 -9.31 3.32
N VAL A 123 12.25 -9.67 4.44
CA VAL A 123 11.56 -10.05 5.68
C VAL A 123 10.69 -8.90 6.18
N TRP A 124 11.21 -7.67 6.16
CA TRP A 124 10.47 -6.50 6.54
C TRP A 124 9.23 -6.28 5.66
N HIS A 125 9.37 -6.30 4.34
CA HIS A 125 8.24 -6.08 3.44
C HIS A 125 7.17 -7.18 3.56
N LEU A 126 7.59 -8.45 3.65
CA LEU A 126 6.67 -9.57 3.87
C LEU A 126 5.99 -9.49 5.25
N TYR A 127 6.72 -9.10 6.29
CA TYR A 127 6.15 -8.92 7.63
C TYR A 127 5.05 -7.85 7.63
N VAL A 128 5.32 -6.67 7.07
CA VAL A 128 4.33 -5.59 7.00
C VAL A 128 3.13 -6.01 6.15
N LEU A 129 3.38 -6.64 4.99
CA LEU A 129 2.33 -7.04 4.05
C LEU A 129 1.40 -8.12 4.63
N LEU A 130 1.95 -9.12 5.33
CA LEU A 130 1.21 -10.29 5.80
C LEU A 130 0.71 -10.14 7.24
N SER A 131 1.52 -9.56 8.13
CA SER A 131 1.23 -9.50 9.56
C SER A 131 0.54 -8.21 9.97
N LYS A 132 0.68 -7.13 9.19
CA LYS A 132 0.15 -5.80 9.50
C LYS A 132 -0.68 -5.19 8.36
N PRO A 133 -1.66 -5.92 7.78
CA PRO A 133 -2.48 -5.39 6.68
C PRO A 133 -3.30 -4.15 7.09
N HIS A 134 -3.62 -4.02 8.37
CA HIS A 134 -4.32 -2.85 8.93
C HIS A 134 -3.45 -1.59 9.03
N TRP A 135 -2.15 -1.64 8.70
CA TRP A 135 -1.32 -0.42 8.62
C TRP A 135 -1.46 0.31 7.28
N PHE A 136 -2.14 -0.30 6.31
CA PHE A 136 -2.40 0.32 5.01
C PHE A 136 -3.69 1.13 4.97
N THR A 137 -4.55 1.03 5.98
CA THR A 137 -5.76 1.86 6.09
C THR A 137 -5.39 3.32 6.37
N PRO A 138 -6.05 4.29 5.73
CA PRO A 138 -5.81 5.70 5.98
C PRO A 138 -6.41 6.12 7.32
N GLU A 139 -5.73 7.01 8.05
CA GLU A 139 -6.17 7.44 9.40
C GLU A 139 -7.56 8.11 9.35
N SER A 140 -7.86 8.82 8.25
CA SER A 140 -9.17 9.41 7.97
C SER A 140 -10.34 8.42 8.01
N ALA A 141 -10.08 7.12 7.83
CA ALA A 141 -11.13 6.10 7.93
C ALA A 141 -11.55 5.88 9.39
N TYR A 142 -10.60 5.91 10.33
CA TYR A 142 -10.89 5.74 11.76
C TYR A 142 -11.60 6.95 12.37
N SER A 143 -11.27 8.17 11.93
CA SER A 143 -11.96 9.38 12.40
C SER A 143 -13.42 9.45 11.92
N ALA A 144 -13.71 8.94 10.71
CA ALA A 144 -15.09 8.89 10.22
C ALA A 144 -15.95 7.90 11.01
N GLU A 145 -15.39 6.74 11.38
CA GLU A 145 -16.08 5.74 12.22
C GLU A 145 -16.30 6.26 13.65
N GLY A 146 -15.33 6.98 14.23
CA GLY A 146 -15.47 7.57 15.56
C GLY A 146 -16.47 8.72 15.64
N GLU A 147 -16.56 9.56 14.60
CA GLU A 147 -17.60 10.61 14.52
C GLU A 147 -19.00 10.01 14.34
N GLU A 148 -19.14 8.90 13.61
CA GLU A 148 -20.41 8.17 13.48
C GLU A 148 -20.81 7.52 14.82
N GLU A 149 -19.89 6.86 15.54
CA GLU A 149 -20.16 6.28 16.87
C GLU A 149 -20.47 7.34 17.94
N GLU A 150 -19.77 8.48 17.97
CA GLU A 150 -20.08 9.58 18.89
C GLU A 150 -21.41 10.25 18.55
N ALA A 151 -21.75 10.41 17.27
CA ALA A 151 -23.06 10.90 16.84
C ALA A 151 -24.18 9.95 17.30
N GLU A 152 -24.03 8.65 17.06
CA GLU A 152 -25.01 7.62 17.44
C GLU A 152 -25.14 7.49 18.97
N GLN A 153 -24.04 7.65 19.71
CA GLN A 153 -24.03 7.63 21.17
C GLN A 153 -24.56 8.92 21.80
N SER A 154 -24.38 10.07 21.14
CA SER A 154 -24.97 11.36 21.54
C SER A 154 -26.49 11.38 21.34
N GLU A 155 -26.97 10.69 20.30
CA GLU A 155 -28.40 10.57 19.99
C GLU A 155 -29.12 9.60 20.94
N SER A 156 -28.44 8.52 21.33
CA SER A 156 -28.91 7.56 22.34
C SER A 156 -29.11 8.19 23.74
N LYS A 157 -28.35 9.23 24.09
CA LYS A 157 -28.37 9.85 25.43
C LYS A 157 -29.35 11.01 25.59
N SER A 158 -30.06 11.40 24.52
CA SER A 158 -31.08 12.46 24.55
C SER A 158 -32.49 11.85 24.51
N PRO A 159 -33.24 11.78 25.64
CA PRO A 159 -34.51 11.06 25.70
C PRO A 159 -35.70 11.81 25.08
N SER A 160 -35.47 12.72 24.11
CA SER A 160 -36.57 13.49 23.51
C SER A 160 -36.57 13.59 21.98
N ASN A 161 -35.55 13.10 21.26
CA ASN A 161 -35.43 13.35 19.81
C ASN A 161 -35.17 12.10 18.96
N ALA A 162 -35.62 10.92 19.39
CA ALA A 162 -35.40 9.64 18.68
C ALA A 162 -36.23 9.48 17.39
N PHE A 163 -36.35 10.53 16.57
CA PHE A 163 -37.05 10.45 15.28
C PHE A 163 -36.38 11.21 14.12
N LEU A 164 -35.19 11.80 14.31
CA LEU A 164 -34.53 12.59 13.26
C LEU A 164 -33.02 12.40 13.24
N SER A 165 -32.56 11.24 12.78
CA SER A 165 -31.19 11.10 12.25
C SER A 165 -31.13 9.93 11.27
N ILE A 166 -31.84 10.09 10.16
CA ILE A 166 -31.46 9.40 8.93
C ILE A 166 -30.59 10.41 8.19
N THR A 167 -29.28 10.19 8.26
CA THR A 167 -28.23 10.66 7.36
C THR A 167 -28.72 11.42 6.12
N ASP A 168 -28.91 12.72 6.29
CA ASP A 168 -29.15 13.65 5.21
C ASP A 168 -27.80 14.04 4.60
N LYS A 169 -27.17 13.14 3.84
CA LYS A 169 -26.13 13.51 2.88
C LYS A 169 -26.78 13.88 1.55
N CYS A 170 -27.57 14.95 1.58
CA CYS A 170 -28.06 15.63 0.38
C CYS A 170 -26.92 16.41 -0.27
N VAL A 171 -26.27 15.83 -1.28
CA VAL A 171 -25.44 16.60 -2.23
C VAL A 171 -26.34 17.01 -3.39
N ARG A 172 -26.65 18.31 -3.49
CA ARG A 172 -27.45 18.89 -4.57
C ARG A 172 -26.61 18.95 -5.85
N VAL A 173 -26.89 18.11 -6.85
CA VAL A 173 -26.33 18.21 -8.21
C VAL A 173 -27.45 18.20 -9.25
N GLY A 174 -28.06 19.37 -9.49
CA GLY A 174 -28.91 19.64 -10.66
C GLY A 174 -30.22 18.82 -10.81
N ASP A 175 -30.98 19.16 -11.86
CA ASP A 175 -32.33 18.66 -12.18
C ASP A 175 -32.34 17.26 -12.87
N GLN A 176 -31.73 16.24 -12.27
CA GLN A 176 -31.86 14.85 -12.77
C GLN A 176 -32.15 13.84 -11.64
N PRO A 177 -32.93 12.77 -11.91
CA PRO A 177 -33.36 11.83 -10.87
C PRO A 177 -32.18 11.02 -10.33
N PHE A 178 -32.11 10.88 -9.00
CA PHE A 178 -31.07 10.15 -8.28
C PHE A 178 -31.60 8.80 -7.75
N VAL A 179 -30.68 7.85 -7.57
CA VAL A 179 -30.99 6.48 -7.11
C VAL A 179 -30.74 6.38 -5.60
N VAL A 180 -31.74 5.96 -4.83
CA VAL A 180 -31.60 5.63 -3.41
C VAL A 180 -31.32 4.14 -3.28
N VAL A 181 -30.17 3.78 -2.72
CA VAL A 181 -29.82 2.39 -2.39
C VAL A 181 -29.95 2.23 -0.88
N ALA A 182 -30.91 1.41 -0.43
CA ALA A 182 -31.12 1.10 0.98
C ALA A 182 -31.47 -0.38 1.17
N SER A 183 -31.24 -0.90 2.38
CA SER A 183 -31.65 -2.25 2.77
C SER A 183 -33.18 -2.41 2.73
N GLN A 184 -33.65 -3.60 2.32
CA GLN A 184 -35.08 -3.95 2.11
C GLN A 184 -35.98 -3.61 3.31
N TYR A 185 -35.46 -3.73 4.54
CA TYR A 185 -36.24 -3.45 5.74
C TYR A 185 -36.52 -1.95 5.92
N HIS A 186 -35.58 -1.10 5.52
CA HIS A 186 -35.68 0.35 5.67
C HIS A 186 -36.51 1.00 4.55
N LEU A 187 -36.51 0.42 3.34
CA LEU A 187 -37.32 0.90 2.21
C LEU A 187 -38.83 0.80 2.48
N ARG A 188 -39.27 -0.24 3.20
CA ARG A 188 -40.71 -0.51 3.41
C ARG A 188 -41.36 0.46 4.40
N ASN A 189 -40.64 0.88 5.44
CA ASN A 189 -41.13 1.90 6.37
C ASN A 189 -41.09 3.30 5.72
N TRP A 190 -40.01 3.60 5.00
CA TRP A 190 -39.87 4.88 4.32
C TRP A 190 -40.97 5.11 3.25
N TYR A 191 -41.34 4.08 2.49
CA TYR A 191 -42.43 4.18 1.50
C TYR A 191 -43.80 4.45 2.12
N ARG A 192 -44.04 3.99 3.35
CA ARG A 192 -45.32 4.18 4.06
C ARG A 192 -45.48 5.60 4.60
N GLU A 193 -44.36 6.27 4.89
CA GLU A 193 -44.29 7.60 5.48
C GLU A 193 -44.08 8.71 4.44
N SER A 194 -43.61 8.38 3.25
CA SER A 194 -43.31 9.34 2.18
C SER A 194 -44.51 9.59 1.27
N LYS A 195 -45.04 10.83 1.27
CA LYS A 195 -46.04 11.29 0.28
C LYS A 195 -45.37 11.69 -1.05
N LEU A 196 -44.81 10.72 -1.76
CA LEU A 196 -44.22 10.98 -3.07
C LEU A 196 -45.32 10.98 -4.16
N LEU A 197 -45.29 11.98 -5.04
CA LEU A 197 -46.16 12.07 -6.23
C LEU A 197 -45.80 10.95 -7.22
N GLY A 198 -46.79 10.32 -7.86
CA GLY A 198 -46.69 9.01 -8.54
C GLY A 198 -45.72 8.79 -9.73
N ASP A 199 -44.69 9.62 -9.93
CA ASP A 199 -43.77 9.57 -11.07
C ASP A 199 -42.34 9.07 -10.74
N TRP A 200 -42.13 8.44 -9.58
CA TRP A 200 -40.79 7.94 -9.18
C TRP A 200 -40.57 6.49 -9.62
N ILE A 201 -39.38 6.21 -10.19
CA ILE A 201 -38.90 4.86 -10.49
C ILE A 201 -37.86 4.47 -9.44
N ILE A 202 -38.15 3.41 -8.66
CA ILE A 202 -37.24 2.85 -7.66
C ILE A 202 -36.61 1.57 -8.23
N GLY A 203 -35.28 1.54 -8.35
CA GLY A 203 -34.52 0.33 -8.69
C GLY A 203 -33.94 -0.32 -7.44
N ALA A 204 -34.34 -1.54 -7.12
CA ALA A 204 -33.75 -2.35 -6.06
C ALA A 204 -32.83 -3.41 -6.67
N THR A 205 -31.60 -3.54 -6.18
CA THR A 205 -30.69 -4.64 -6.59
C THR A 205 -30.63 -5.68 -5.47
N GLN A 206 -30.91 -6.96 -5.77
CA GLN A 206 -30.70 -8.06 -4.83
C GLN A 206 -29.21 -8.39 -4.75
N ASN A 207 -28.62 -8.26 -3.55
CA ASN A 207 -27.34 -8.91 -3.25
C ASN A 207 -27.63 -10.31 -2.68
N GLY A 208 -27.26 -11.36 -3.41
CA GLY A 208 -27.10 -12.73 -2.89
C GLY A 208 -27.96 -13.80 -3.57
N GLN A 209 -27.48 -14.36 -4.68
CA GLN A 209 -27.82 -15.74 -5.08
C GLN A 209 -26.57 -16.61 -4.97
N GLY A 210 -26.46 -17.32 -3.84
CA GLY A 210 -25.88 -18.66 -3.88
C GLY A 210 -27.00 -19.61 -4.29
N GLY A 211 -26.79 -20.37 -5.36
CA GLY A 211 -27.59 -21.54 -5.69
C GLY A 211 -26.69 -22.77 -5.78
N PRO A 212 -27.19 -23.93 -6.20
CA PRO A 212 -28.58 -24.38 -6.23
C PRO A 212 -29.05 -25.04 -4.92
#